data_AF-A0A7W6W2W4-F1
#
_entry.id   AF-A0A7W6W2W4-F1
#
_cell.length_a   1.000
_cell.length_b   1.000
_cell.length_c   1.000
_cell.angle_alpha   90.00
_cell.angle_beta   90.00
_cell.angle_gamma   90.00
#
_symmetry.space_group_name_H-M   'P 1'
#
loop_
_entity.id
_entity.type
_entity.pdbx_description
1 polymer ?
#
loop_
_entity_poly.entity_id
_entity_poly.type
_entity_poly.pdbx_seq_one_letter_code
_entity_poly.pdbx_strand_id
1 'polypeptide(L)'
;MYDVRSAVVLSGPNMPAALLSGINDRVNAAINVTTRDTVLPRVVLTIRVVSIEKGLGFQKDRNVAKISIDAASVEDGSVIAVSAFDVTSIAADPKLADAILADDVAARIRSVFSLSGRGR
;
A
#
# COMPACT_ATOMS: atom_id res chain seq x y z
N MET A 1 -14.06 -9.32 -0.06
CA MET A 1 -13.49 -8.64 -1.25
C MET A 1 -14.25 -7.35 -1.47
N TYR A 2 -13.57 -6.30 -1.92
CA TYR A 2 -14.14 -4.96 -2.11
C TYR A 2 -13.87 -4.43 -3.52
N ASP A 3 -14.71 -3.52 -3.97
CA ASP A 3 -14.49 -2.71 -5.16
C ASP A 3 -13.82 -1.39 -4.74
N VAL A 4 -12.49 -1.39 -4.77
CA VAL A 4 -11.68 -0.25 -4.33
C VAL A 4 -11.73 0.83 -5.41
N ARG A 5 -12.12 2.05 -5.05
CA ARG A 5 -12.28 3.17 -5.98
C ARG A 5 -11.12 4.15 -5.99
N SER A 6 -10.45 4.29 -4.86
CA SER A 6 -9.23 5.08 -4.73
C SER A 6 -8.51 4.69 -3.46
N ALA A 7 -7.25 5.12 -3.35
CA ALA A 7 -6.49 5.05 -2.13
C ALA A 7 -5.77 6.37 -1.87
N VAL A 8 -5.64 6.72 -0.60
CA VAL A 8 -4.75 7.79 -0.13
C VAL A 8 -3.72 7.21 0.82
N VAL A 9 -2.47 7.65 0.68
CA VAL A 9 -1.37 7.25 1.57
C VAL A 9 -1.03 8.40 2.52
N LEU A 10 -1.03 8.10 3.81
CA LEU A 10 -0.77 9.03 4.90
C LEU A 10 0.31 8.47 5.83
N SER A 11 0.97 9.34 6.59
CA SER A 11 1.93 8.94 7.62
C SER A 11 1.97 9.90 8.80
N GLY A 12 2.67 9.49 9.85
CA GLY A 12 3.17 10.41 10.87
C GLY A 12 4.29 11.34 10.35
N PRO A 13 4.81 12.24 11.21
CA PRO A 13 5.90 13.14 10.85
C PRO A 13 7.19 12.37 10.50
N ASN A 14 8.09 13.02 9.76
CA ASN A 14 9.42 12.51 9.40
C ASN A 14 9.46 11.31 8.44
N MET A 15 8.41 11.11 7.63
CA MET A 15 8.41 10.06 6.61
C MET A 15 8.91 10.59 5.25
N PRO A 16 9.71 9.82 4.48
CA PRO A 16 10.17 10.26 3.18
C PRO A 16 8.99 10.47 2.21
N ALA A 17 8.82 11.70 1.72
CA ALA A 17 7.70 12.04 0.82
C ALA A 17 7.71 11.21 -0.47
N ALA A 18 8.90 10.90 -1.00
CA ALA A 18 9.07 10.08 -2.20
C ALA A 18 8.56 8.65 -2.00
N LEU A 19 8.73 8.07 -0.81
CA LEU A 19 8.19 6.74 -0.49
C LEU A 19 6.66 6.77 -0.44
N LEU A 20 6.08 7.77 0.22
CA LEU A 20 4.61 7.91 0.31
C LEU A 20 3.97 8.09 -1.06
N SER A 21 4.51 8.99 -1.89
CA SER A 21 4.06 9.17 -3.27
C SER A 21 4.24 7.88 -4.06
N GLY A 22 5.40 7.23 -3.93
CA GLY A 22 5.70 5.99 -4.63
C GLY A 22 4.72 4.85 -4.33
N ILE A 23 4.26 4.72 -3.08
CA ILE A 23 3.20 3.78 -2.69
C ILE A 23 1.87 4.23 -3.29
N ASN A 24 1.51 5.51 -3.13
CA ASN A 24 0.24 6.05 -3.59
C ASN A 24 0.03 5.86 -5.09
N ASP A 25 1.05 6.19 -5.88
CA ASP A 25 0.97 6.16 -7.34
C ASP A 25 0.83 4.72 -7.85
N ARG A 26 1.60 3.78 -7.28
CA ARG A 26 1.53 2.35 -7.63
C ARG A 26 0.20 1.71 -7.24
N VAL A 27 -0.33 2.02 -6.05
CA VAL A 27 -1.61 1.49 -5.60
C VAL A 27 -2.75 2.04 -6.45
N ASN A 28 -2.79 3.36 -6.70
CA ASN A 28 -3.82 3.95 -7.54
C ASN A 28 -3.72 3.50 -9.01
N ALA A 29 -2.52 3.30 -9.55
CA ALA A 29 -2.35 2.68 -10.87
C ALA A 29 -2.96 1.27 -10.91
N ALA A 30 -2.75 0.46 -9.87
CA ALA A 30 -3.33 -0.87 -9.77
C ALA A 30 -4.86 -0.85 -9.63
N ILE A 31 -5.41 0.09 -8.86
CA ILE A 31 -6.85 0.31 -8.74
C ILE A 31 -7.44 0.64 -10.12
N ASN A 32 -6.83 1.57 -10.85
CA ASN A 32 -7.34 2.04 -12.15
C ASN A 32 -7.43 0.94 -13.21
N VAL A 33 -6.56 -0.08 -13.14
CA VAL A 33 -6.61 -1.23 -14.07
C VAL A 33 -7.44 -2.39 -13.54
N THR A 34 -7.91 -2.34 -12.28
CA THR A 34 -8.67 -3.43 -11.67
C THR A 34 -10.09 -3.48 -12.21
N THR A 35 -10.47 -4.63 -12.75
CA THR A 35 -11.84 -4.88 -13.25
C THR A 35 -12.56 -5.85 -12.33
N ARG A 36 -13.84 -5.57 -12.02
CA ARG A 36 -14.72 -6.48 -11.27
C ARG A 36 -15.87 -6.92 -12.16
N ASP A 37 -16.07 -8.23 -12.25
CA ASP A 37 -17.17 -8.83 -13.01
C ASP A 37 -18.46 -8.99 -12.17
N THR A 38 -18.35 -8.76 -10.87
CA THR A 38 -19.44 -8.84 -9.90
C THR A 38 -19.56 -7.53 -9.13
N VAL A 39 -20.78 -7.22 -8.70
CA VAL A 39 -21.03 -6.07 -7.82
C VAL A 39 -20.49 -6.40 -6.43
N LEU A 40 -19.52 -5.60 -5.97
CA LEU A 40 -18.93 -5.70 -4.64
C LEU A 40 -19.13 -4.37 -3.89
N PRO A 41 -19.10 -4.37 -2.55
CA PRO A 41 -19.14 -3.14 -1.76
C PRO A 41 -18.01 -2.20 -2.18
N ARG A 42 -18.37 -0.95 -2.46
CA ARG A 42 -17.43 0.07 -2.94
C ARG A 42 -16.73 0.74 -1.77
N VAL A 43 -15.40 0.82 -1.83
CA VAL A 43 -14.60 1.40 -0.75
C VAL A 43 -13.52 2.35 -1.23
N VAL A 44 -13.12 3.27 -0.37
CA VAL A 44 -11.89 4.05 -0.48
C VAL A 44 -10.92 3.58 0.61
N LEU A 45 -9.65 3.41 0.25
CA LEU A 45 -8.62 2.99 1.22
C LEU A 45 -7.89 4.19 1.79
N THR A 46 -7.80 4.26 3.11
CA THR A 46 -6.84 5.11 3.81
C THR A 46 -5.67 4.25 4.27
N ILE A 47 -4.55 4.37 3.58
CA ILE A 47 -3.33 3.61 3.86
C ILE A 47 -2.44 4.47 4.76
N ARG A 48 -2.19 3.99 5.97
CA ARG A 48 -1.29 4.62 6.93
C ARG A 48 0.02 3.86 7.00
N VAL A 49 1.12 4.54 6.66
CA VAL A 49 2.46 4.05 6.98
C VAL A 49 2.75 4.44 8.43
N VAL A 50 2.72 3.44 9.31
CA VAL A 50 2.82 3.62 10.77
C VAL A 50 4.27 3.87 11.18
N SER A 51 5.19 3.06 10.67
CA SER A 51 6.61 3.21 10.91
C SER A 51 7.42 2.56 9.80
N ILE A 52 8.68 3.00 9.65
CA ILE A 52 9.65 2.37 8.77
C ILE A 52 10.96 2.22 9.54
N GLU A 53 11.51 1.03 9.49
CA GLU A 53 12.83 0.70 10.01
C GLU A 53 13.71 0.30 8.83
N LYS A 54 14.81 1.02 8.62
CA LYS A 54 15.73 0.79 7.48
C LYS A 54 17.09 0.29 7.94
N GLY A 55 17.78 -0.40 7.04
CA GLY A 55 19.15 -0.83 7.28
C GLY A 55 19.29 -1.82 8.43
N LEU A 56 18.31 -2.71 8.58
CA LEU A 56 18.30 -3.78 9.56
C LEU A 56 19.22 -4.93 9.14
N GLY A 57 19.61 -5.75 10.12
CA GLY A 57 20.48 -6.90 9.90
C GLY A 57 21.94 -6.52 9.70
N PHE A 58 22.81 -7.53 9.59
CA PHE A 58 24.27 -7.32 9.52
C PHE A 58 24.68 -6.57 8.25
N GLN A 59 24.03 -6.86 7.12
CA GLN A 59 24.34 -6.24 5.83
C GLN A 59 23.68 -4.85 5.65
N LYS A 60 22.80 -4.44 6.57
CA LYS A 60 22.05 -3.17 6.52
C LYS A 60 21.26 -2.98 5.21
N ASP A 61 20.74 -4.06 4.66
CA ASP A 61 19.98 -4.11 3.41
C ASP A 61 18.48 -4.33 3.64
N ARG A 62 18.08 -4.75 4.84
CA ARG A 62 16.69 -5.07 5.16
C ARG A 62 15.93 -3.84 5.66
N ASN A 63 14.74 -3.61 5.10
CA ASN A 63 13.83 -2.56 5.54
C ASN A 63 12.46 -3.15 5.87
N VAL A 64 11.81 -2.63 6.90
CA VAL A 64 10.48 -3.07 7.35
C VAL A 64 9.57 -1.86 7.45
N ALA A 65 8.40 -1.92 6.81
CA ALA A 65 7.33 -0.94 6.95
C ALA A 65 6.13 -1.57 7.66
N LYS A 66 5.60 -0.87 8.66
CA LYS A 66 4.33 -1.23 9.32
C LYS A 66 3.20 -0.47 8.68
N ILE A 67 2.19 -1.17 8.20
CA ILE A 67 1.08 -0.60 7.43
C ILE A 67 -0.23 -0.88 8.14
N SER A 68 -1.09 0.13 8.21
CA SER A 68 -2.49 0.01 8.62
C SER A 68 -3.39 0.57 7.53
N ILE A 69 -4.52 -0.06 7.25
CA ILE A 69 -5.41 0.33 6.16
C ILE A 69 -6.85 0.30 6.67
N ASP A 70 -7.52 1.42 6.51
CA ASP A 70 -8.96 1.54 6.75
C ASP A 70 -9.68 1.53 5.40
N ALA A 71 -10.70 0.68 5.25
CA ALA A 71 -11.57 0.67 4.10
C ALA A 71 -12.90 1.33 4.47
N ALA A 72 -13.14 2.51 3.91
CA ALA A 72 -14.36 3.28 4.14
C ALA A 72 -15.36 3.06 3.01
N SER A 73 -16.62 2.83 3.35
CA SER A 73 -17.73 2.74 2.40
C SER A 73 -17.88 4.04 1.61
N VAL A 74 -18.03 3.93 0.29
CA VAL A 74 -18.33 5.08 -0.58
C VAL A 74 -19.74 5.63 -0.32
N GLU A 75 -20.64 4.82 0.24
CA GLU A 75 -22.06 5.17 0.38
C GLU A 75 -22.32 6.11 1.56
N ASP A 76 -21.62 5.89 2.68
CA ASP A 76 -21.87 6.61 3.93
C ASP A 76 -20.58 7.03 4.67
N GLY A 77 -19.40 6.68 4.16
CA GLY A 77 -18.11 7.02 4.78
C GLY A 77 -17.75 6.16 6.00
N SER A 78 -18.57 5.18 6.38
CA SER A 78 -18.28 4.31 7.51
C SER A 78 -17.07 3.42 7.24
N VAL A 79 -16.21 3.21 8.24
CA VAL A 79 -15.12 2.23 8.14
C VAL A 79 -15.70 0.84 8.32
N ILE A 80 -15.66 0.03 7.26
CA ILE A 80 -16.25 -1.31 7.22
C ILE A 80 -15.20 -2.44 7.26
N ALA A 81 -13.93 -2.09 7.16
CA ALA A 81 -12.82 -3.04 7.34
C ALA A 81 -11.54 -2.33 7.77
N VAL A 82 -10.72 -3.04 8.54
CA VAL A 82 -9.37 -2.61 8.93
C VAL A 82 -8.40 -3.75 8.63
N SER A 83 -7.21 -3.43 8.14
CA SER A 83 -6.15 -4.40 7.89
C SER A 83 -4.81 -3.83 8.33
N ALA A 84 -3.99 -4.62 9.00
CA ALA A 84 -2.65 -4.24 9.39
C ALA A 84 -1.66 -5.35 9.09
N PHE A 85 -0.49 -4.98 8.58
CA PHE A 85 0.58 -5.93 8.25
C PHE A 85 1.93 -5.23 8.13
N ASP A 86 2.97 -6.04 8.26
CA ASP A 86 4.34 -5.61 8.04
C ASP A 86 4.78 -6.01 6.63
N VAL A 87 5.59 -5.16 6.00
CA VAL A 87 6.20 -5.41 4.69
C VAL A 87 7.70 -5.35 4.85
N THR A 88 8.38 -6.43 4.45
CA THR A 88 9.84 -6.50 4.45
C THR A 88 10.35 -6.40 3.02
N SER A 89 11.34 -5.55 2.80
CA SER A 89 12.07 -5.42 1.53
C SER A 89 13.56 -5.57 1.75
N ILE A 90 14.28 -5.98 0.70
CA ILE A 90 15.74 -6.07 0.69
C ILE A 90 16.27 -5.12 -0.39
N ALA A 91 17.18 -4.23 -0.02
CA ALA A 91 17.79 -3.26 -0.91
C ALA A 91 19.30 -3.20 -0.66
N ALA A 92 20.08 -3.72 -1.61
CA ALA A 92 21.54 -3.69 -1.53
C ALA A 92 22.11 -2.26 -1.67
N ASP A 93 21.47 -1.41 -2.48
CA ASP A 93 21.78 0.02 -2.54
C ASP A 93 20.78 0.80 -1.66
N PRO A 94 21.25 1.48 -0.58
CA PRO A 94 20.41 2.30 0.27
C PRO A 94 19.65 3.41 -0.49
N LYS A 95 20.17 3.87 -1.63
CA LYS A 95 19.51 4.89 -2.47
C LYS A 95 18.24 4.36 -3.13
N LEU A 96 18.14 3.04 -3.33
CA LEU A 96 16.98 2.39 -3.92
C LEU A 96 16.00 1.87 -2.86
N ALA A 97 16.37 1.89 -1.58
CA ALA A 97 15.58 1.31 -0.50
C ALA A 97 14.14 1.85 -0.45
N ASP A 98 13.93 3.15 -0.67
CA ASP A 98 12.59 3.72 -0.70
C ASP A 98 11.76 3.27 -1.90
N ALA A 99 12.38 3.21 -3.09
CA ALA A 99 11.68 2.80 -4.30
C ALA A 99 11.28 1.32 -4.25
N ILE A 100 12.18 0.46 -3.75
CA ILE A 100 11.93 -0.97 -3.58
C ILE A 100 10.85 -1.20 -2.51
N LEU A 101 10.97 -0.54 -1.35
CA LEU A 101 9.99 -0.66 -0.28
C LEU A 101 8.61 -0.16 -0.73
N ALA A 102 8.53 0.93 -1.51
CA ALA A 102 7.27 1.37 -2.11
C ALA A 102 6.63 0.30 -3.00
N ASP A 103 7.44 -0.38 -3.80
CA ASP A 103 6.96 -1.41 -4.72
C ASP A 103 6.44 -2.65 -3.97
N ASP A 104 7.18 -3.10 -2.97
CA ASP A 104 6.81 -4.24 -2.11
C ASP A 104 5.54 -3.94 -1.30
N VAL A 105 5.41 -2.72 -0.75
CA VAL A 105 4.19 -2.30 -0.04
C VAL A 105 3.01 -2.28 -1.00
N ALA A 106 3.17 -1.69 -2.18
CA ALA A 106 2.10 -1.67 -3.19
C ALA A 106 1.74 -3.08 -3.67
N ALA A 107 2.72 -3.98 -3.85
CA ALA A 107 2.50 -5.39 -4.18
C ALA A 107 1.70 -6.11 -3.09
N ARG A 108 2.05 -5.90 -1.82
CA ARG A 108 1.30 -6.49 -0.70
C ARG A 108 -0.14 -5.98 -0.64
N ILE A 109 -0.36 -4.68 -0.83
CA ILE A 109 -1.71 -4.09 -0.86
C ILE A 109 -2.52 -4.65 -2.03
N ARG A 110 -1.92 -4.74 -3.22
CA ARG A 110 -2.57 -5.38 -4.39
C ARG A 110 -3.02 -6.81 -4.07
N SER A 111 -2.17 -7.59 -3.41
CA SER A 111 -2.51 -8.95 -2.98
C SER A 111 -3.68 -8.97 -2.00
N VAL A 112 -3.60 -8.18 -0.91
CA VAL A 112 -4.62 -8.14 0.16
C VAL A 112 -6.00 -7.71 -0.36
N PHE A 113 -6.04 -6.71 -1.25
CA PHE A 113 -7.29 -6.19 -1.81
C PHE A 113 -7.67 -6.81 -3.17
N SER A 114 -6.89 -7.79 -3.64
CA SER A 114 -7.09 -8.46 -4.93
C SER A 114 -7.22 -7.44 -6.06
N LEU A 115 -6.30 -6.48 -6.12
CA LEU A 115 -6.20 -5.47 -7.16
C LEU A 115 -5.42 -6.08 -8.33
N SER A 116 -6.14 -6.43 -9.39
CA SER A 116 -5.59 -7.04 -10.58
C SER A 116 -6.37 -6.57 -11.80
N GLY A 117 -5.64 -6.21 -12.85
CA GLY A 117 -6.22 -6.10 -14.18
C GLY A 117 -6.32 -7.46 -14.82
N ARG A 118 -7.34 -7.64 -15.68
CA ARG A 118 -7.27 -8.69 -16.69
C ARG A 118 -6.19 -8.26 -17.67
N GLY A 119 -4.96 -8.71 -17.46
CA GLY A 119 -3.85 -8.50 -18.39
C GLY A 119 -4.31 -8.93 -19.78
N ARG A 120 -4.20 -8.00 -20.73
CA ARG A 120 -4.34 -8.35 -22.15
C ARG A 120 -3.09 -9.07 -22.60
#